data_AF-A0A6G6Y5Q1-F1
#
_entry.id   AF-A0A6G6Y5Q1-F1
#
_cell.length_a   1.000
_cell.length_b   1.000
_cell.length_c   1.000
_cell.angle_alpha   90.00
_cell.angle_beta   90.00
_cell.angle_gamma   90.00
#
_symmetry.space_group_name_H-M   'P 1'
#
loop_
_entity.id
_entity.type
_entity.pdbx_description
1 polymer ?
#
loop_
_entity_poly.entity_id
_entity_poly.type
_entity_poly.pdbx_seq_one_letter_code
_entity_poly.pdbx_strand_id
1 'polypeptide(L)'
;MKLADLVPRAVAAIAALLAVGFLIWWLFVRPYSAEQAAVGAKVDASVSARTADAAGVALDTRVEVSTEHAESDAITEENDRAIHQANGAELPIGGDVDDAGRRALCLRAAYQYSAWCVALSGAAPRDRASRGDAGSNAAVE
;
A
#
# COMPACT_ATOMS: atom_id res chain seq x y z
N MET A 1 56.15 -63.21 5.63
CA MET A 1 55.99 -61.77 5.31
C MET A 1 56.35 -60.98 6.56
N LYS A 2 57.33 -60.07 6.48
CA LYS A 2 57.85 -59.35 7.65
C LYS A 2 56.82 -58.30 8.09
N LEU A 3 56.59 -58.19 9.41
CA LEU A 3 55.71 -57.18 10.01
C LEU A 3 56.04 -55.75 9.55
N ALA A 4 57.29 -55.49 9.17
CA ALA A 4 57.77 -54.22 8.63
C ALA A 4 57.11 -53.79 7.30
N ASP A 5 56.60 -54.72 6.48
CA ASP A 5 55.97 -54.40 5.18
C ASP A 5 54.45 -54.19 5.27
N LEU A 6 53.83 -54.56 6.39
CA LEU A 6 52.38 -54.44 6.62
C LEU A 6 51.99 -53.02 7.04
N VAL A 7 52.83 -52.37 7.85
CA VAL A 7 52.62 -50.99 8.33
C VAL A 7 52.52 -49.98 7.18
N PRO A 8 53.47 -49.90 6.21
CA PRO A 8 53.37 -48.92 5.13
C PRO A 8 52.17 -49.18 4.19
N ARG A 9 51.78 -50.45 4.00
CA ARG A 9 50.59 -50.81 3.21
C ARG A 9 49.29 -50.40 3.91
N ALA A 10 49.20 -50.58 5.23
CA ALA A 10 48.05 -50.14 6.00
C ALA A 10 47.90 -48.61 5.97
N VAL A 11 49.01 -47.88 6.12
CA VAL A 11 49.02 -46.41 6.03
C VAL A 11 48.61 -45.94 4.63
N ALA A 12 49.13 -46.57 3.57
CA ALA A 12 48.75 -46.23 2.20
C ALA A 12 47.26 -46.50 1.93
N ALA A 13 46.71 -47.59 2.45
CA ALA A 13 45.28 -47.90 2.31
C ALA A 13 44.40 -46.88 3.03
N ILE A 14 44.77 -46.46 4.24
CA ILE A 14 44.03 -45.44 5.00
C ILE A 14 44.10 -44.08 4.27
N ALA A 15 45.28 -43.70 3.79
CA ALA A 15 45.44 -42.45 3.02
C ALA A 15 44.59 -42.45 1.75
N ALA A 16 44.50 -43.59 1.04
CA ALA A 16 43.65 -43.73 -0.13
C ALA A 16 42.16 -43.58 0.22
N LEU A 17 41.70 -44.18 1.32
CA LEU A 17 40.31 -44.05 1.77
C LEU A 17 39.97 -42.60 2.15
N LEU A 18 40.87 -41.90 2.84
CA LEU A 18 40.68 -40.49 3.17
C LEU A 18 40.63 -39.60 1.93
N ALA A 19 41.50 -39.85 0.94
CA ALA A 19 41.51 -39.11 -0.32
C ALA A 19 40.20 -39.32 -1.10
N VAL A 20 39.68 -40.54 -1.15
CA VAL A 20 38.40 -40.85 -1.79
C VAL A 20 37.24 -40.19 -1.02
N GLY A 21 37.23 -40.27 0.30
CA GLY A 21 36.23 -39.60 1.13
C GLY A 21 36.24 -38.08 0.94
N PHE A 22 37.42 -37.47 0.85
CA PHE A 22 37.57 -36.05 0.56
C PHE A 22 37.08 -35.67 -0.83
N LEU A 23 37.37 -36.47 -1.86
CA LEU A 23 36.88 -36.23 -3.23
C LEU A 23 35.36 -36.33 -3.32
N ILE A 24 34.76 -37.32 -2.64
CA ILE A 24 33.30 -37.45 -2.54
C ILE A 24 32.74 -36.22 -1.84
N TRP A 25 33.23 -35.88 -0.64
CA TRP A 25 32.79 -34.67 0.07
C TRP A 25 32.89 -33.41 -0.78
N TRP A 26 34.02 -33.21 -1.47
CA TRP A 26 34.25 -32.05 -2.34
C TRP A 26 33.26 -31.99 -3.51
N LEU A 27 33.02 -33.13 -4.17
CA LEU A 27 32.10 -33.23 -5.30
C LEU A 27 30.63 -33.04 -4.91
N PHE A 28 30.23 -33.42 -3.70
CA PHE A 28 28.84 -33.28 -3.26
C PHE A 28 28.55 -31.95 -2.56
N VAL A 29 29.50 -31.38 -1.80
CA VAL A 29 29.28 -30.14 -1.04
C VAL A 29 29.42 -28.88 -1.90
N ARG A 30 30.31 -28.86 -2.90
CA ARG A 30 30.43 -27.70 -3.80
C ARG A 30 29.19 -27.42 -4.66
N PRO A 31 28.58 -28.38 -5.37
CA PRO A 31 27.41 -28.07 -6.22
C PRO A 31 26.20 -27.63 -5.39
N TYR A 32 26.05 -28.13 -4.17
CA TYR A 32 24.95 -27.74 -3.27
C TYR A 32 24.98 -26.24 -2.92
N SER A 33 26.19 -25.66 -2.79
CA SER A 33 26.35 -24.22 -2.54
C SER A 33 26.10 -23.36 -3.78
N ALA A 34 26.39 -23.88 -4.98
CA ALA A 34 26.19 -23.16 -6.24
C ALA A 34 24.70 -23.08 -6.63
N GLU A 35 23.92 -24.14 -6.38
CA GLU A 35 22.48 -24.14 -6.65
C GLU A 35 21.72 -23.22 -5.69
N GLN A 36 22.09 -23.19 -4.40
CA GLN A 36 21.49 -22.27 -3.44
C GLN A 36 21.80 -20.80 -3.76
N ALA A 37 23.04 -20.51 -4.19
CA ALA A 37 23.41 -19.16 -4.64
C ALA A 37 22.65 -18.73 -5.90
N ALA A 38 22.41 -19.66 -6.84
CA ALA A 38 21.65 -19.38 -8.06
C ALA A 38 20.15 -19.16 -7.79
N VAL A 39 19.58 -19.87 -6.81
CA VAL A 39 18.19 -19.65 -6.36
C VAL A 39 18.08 -18.32 -5.62
N GLY A 40 19.00 -18.03 -4.71
CA GLY A 40 19.06 -16.73 -4.01
C GLY A 40 19.17 -15.55 -4.97
N ALA A 41 20.07 -15.63 -5.95
CA ALA A 41 20.24 -14.58 -6.95
C ALA A 41 18.98 -14.35 -7.82
N LYS A 42 18.23 -15.41 -8.16
CA LYS A 42 16.96 -15.28 -8.89
C LYS A 42 15.87 -14.63 -8.03
N VAL A 43 15.81 -14.97 -6.75
CA VAL A 43 14.87 -14.36 -5.82
C VAL A 43 15.19 -12.88 -5.64
N ASP A 44 16.45 -12.52 -5.38
CA ASP A 44 16.88 -11.12 -5.23
C ASP A 44 16.66 -10.30 -6.50
N ALA A 45 16.89 -10.87 -7.68
CA ALA A 45 16.59 -10.21 -8.96
C ALA A 45 15.07 -9.98 -9.13
N SER A 46 14.24 -10.94 -8.74
CA SER A 46 12.77 -10.80 -8.83
C SER A 46 12.21 -9.79 -7.82
N VAL A 47 12.80 -9.73 -6.63
CA VAL A 47 12.41 -8.78 -5.58
C VAL A 47 12.83 -7.37 -5.96
N SER A 48 14.05 -7.18 -6.46
CA SER A 48 14.55 -5.87 -6.89
C SER A 48 13.78 -5.29 -8.09
N ALA A 49 13.39 -6.13 -9.05
CA ALA A 49 12.54 -5.70 -10.16
C ALA A 49 11.15 -5.23 -9.67
N ARG A 50 10.53 -5.99 -8.76
CA ARG A 50 9.21 -5.63 -8.20
C ARG A 50 9.25 -4.37 -7.33
N THR A 51 10.32 -4.13 -6.58
CA THR A 51 10.47 -2.88 -5.82
C THR A 51 10.71 -1.68 -6.72
N ALA A 52 11.43 -1.84 -7.84
CA ALA A 52 11.61 -0.77 -8.83
C ALA A 52 10.27 -0.37 -9.48
N ASP A 53 9.46 -1.35 -9.91
CA ASP A 53 8.12 -1.09 -10.47
C ASP A 53 7.20 -0.43 -9.45
N ALA A 54 7.18 -0.92 -8.20
CA ALA A 54 6.37 -0.34 -7.13
C ALA A 54 6.79 1.11 -6.81
N ALA A 55 8.09 1.40 -6.85
CA ALA A 55 8.60 2.76 -6.68
C ALA A 55 8.19 3.67 -7.84
N GLY A 56 8.23 3.18 -9.09
CA GLY A 56 7.78 3.91 -10.27
C GLY A 56 6.30 4.30 -10.20
N VAL A 57 5.43 3.35 -9.88
CA VAL A 57 3.98 3.59 -9.72
C VAL A 57 3.70 4.58 -8.59
N ALA A 58 4.38 4.43 -7.45
CA ALA A 58 4.18 5.35 -6.32
C ALA A 58 4.63 6.79 -6.62
N LEU A 59 5.68 6.97 -7.44
CA LEU A 59 6.13 8.29 -7.88
C LEU A 59 5.14 8.92 -8.85
N ASP A 60 4.63 8.14 -9.81
CA ASP A 60 3.65 8.61 -10.81
C ASP A 60 2.36 9.08 -10.13
N THR A 61 1.81 8.27 -9.22
CA THR A 61 0.63 8.65 -8.43
C THR A 61 0.85 9.91 -7.59
N ARG A 62 2.05 10.12 -7.03
CA ARG A 62 2.34 11.34 -6.27
C ARG A 62 2.37 12.58 -7.15
N VAL A 63 2.91 12.47 -8.37
CA VAL A 63 2.95 13.59 -9.31
C VAL A 63 1.54 13.96 -9.74
N GLU A 64 0.73 12.98 -10.14
CA GLU A 64 -0.65 13.19 -10.57
C GLU A 64 -1.51 13.85 -9.48
N VAL A 65 -1.45 13.33 -8.25
CA VAL A 65 -2.16 13.93 -7.11
C VAL A 65 -1.65 15.34 -6.82
N SER A 66 -0.34 15.60 -6.90
CA SER A 66 0.18 16.95 -6.66
C SER A 66 -0.28 17.96 -7.70
N THR A 67 -0.42 17.54 -8.97
CA THR A 67 -0.91 18.40 -10.05
C THR A 67 -2.40 18.68 -9.93
N GLU A 68 -3.21 17.69 -9.57
CA GLU A 68 -4.65 17.87 -9.35
C GLU A 68 -4.93 18.80 -8.17
N HIS A 69 -4.19 18.67 -7.07
CA HIS A 69 -4.32 19.55 -5.92
C HIS A 69 -3.95 21.00 -6.27
N ALA A 70 -2.86 21.21 -7.02
CA ALA A 70 -2.46 22.55 -7.45
C ALA A 70 -3.48 23.22 -8.37
N GLU A 71 -4.09 22.45 -9.29
CA GLU A 71 -5.16 22.94 -10.17
C GLU A 71 -6.42 23.28 -9.37
N SER A 72 -6.81 22.41 -8.44
CA SER A 72 -7.96 22.64 -7.55
C SER A 72 -7.77 23.88 -6.67
N ASP A 73 -6.58 24.09 -6.12
CA ASP A 73 -6.27 25.26 -5.30
C ASP A 73 -6.30 26.54 -6.14
N ALA A 74 -5.76 26.52 -7.36
CA ALA A 74 -5.80 27.64 -8.28
C ALA A 74 -7.25 28.02 -8.65
N ILE A 75 -8.08 27.02 -8.97
CA ILE A 75 -9.51 27.23 -9.25
C ILE A 75 -10.22 27.79 -8.02
N THR A 76 -9.89 27.30 -6.82
CA THR A 76 -10.50 27.76 -5.56
C THR A 76 -10.15 29.22 -5.30
N GLU A 77 -8.88 29.60 -5.45
CA GLU A 77 -8.44 30.99 -5.25
C GLU A 77 -9.02 31.94 -6.32
N GLU A 78 -9.10 31.50 -7.57
CA GLU A 78 -9.72 32.28 -8.64
C GLU A 78 -11.21 32.51 -8.38
N ASN A 79 -11.94 31.46 -7.97
CA ASN A 79 -13.36 31.58 -7.63
C ASN A 79 -13.59 32.45 -6.40
N ASP A 80 -12.80 32.28 -5.34
CA ASP A 80 -12.90 33.09 -4.13
C ASP A 80 -12.71 34.58 -4.45
N ARG A 81 -11.68 34.89 -5.23
CA ARG A 81 -11.42 36.25 -5.72
C ARG A 81 -12.56 36.77 -6.59
N ALA A 82 -13.07 35.97 -7.53
CA ALA A 82 -14.16 36.37 -8.40
C ALA A 82 -15.46 36.64 -7.63
N ILE A 83 -15.75 35.82 -6.62
CA ILE A 83 -16.90 35.99 -5.72
C ILE A 83 -16.74 37.28 -4.91
N HIS A 84 -15.58 37.50 -4.29
CA HIS A 84 -15.35 38.70 -3.48
C HIS A 84 -15.27 40.00 -4.28
N GLN A 85 -14.85 39.93 -5.55
CA GLN A 85 -14.82 41.09 -6.46
C GLN A 85 -16.14 41.31 -7.21
N ALA A 86 -17.11 40.40 -7.09
CA ALA A 86 -18.40 40.53 -7.76
C ALA A 86 -19.18 41.73 -7.23
N ASN A 87 -19.94 42.39 -8.13
CA ASN A 87 -20.81 43.49 -7.72
C ASN A 87 -21.87 42.96 -6.74
N GLY A 88 -21.89 43.54 -5.54
CA GLY A 88 -22.80 43.11 -4.47
C GLY A 88 -22.27 42.00 -3.57
N ALA A 89 -21.02 41.57 -3.72
CA ALA A 89 -20.40 40.55 -2.87
C ALA A 89 -20.40 40.90 -1.37
N GLU A 90 -20.28 42.19 -1.06
CA GLU A 90 -20.30 42.71 0.33
C GLU A 90 -21.69 43.16 0.78
N LEU A 91 -22.71 43.06 -0.08
CA LEU A 91 -24.05 43.48 0.31
C LEU A 91 -24.63 42.49 1.31
N PRO A 92 -25.28 42.98 2.38
CA PRO A 92 -25.95 42.11 3.33
C PRO A 92 -27.06 41.34 2.62
N ILE A 93 -26.98 40.01 2.67
CA ILE A 93 -28.05 39.14 2.21
C ILE A 93 -29.22 39.31 3.19
N GLY A 94 -30.42 39.57 2.66
CA GLY A 94 -31.63 39.64 3.48
C GLY A 94 -31.85 38.31 4.22
N GLY A 95 -32.21 38.37 5.51
CA GLY A 95 -32.32 37.18 6.37
C GLY A 95 -33.22 36.07 5.80
N ASP A 96 -34.31 36.44 5.13
CA ASP A 96 -35.23 35.48 4.50
C ASP A 96 -34.59 34.72 3.33
N VAL A 97 -33.71 35.36 2.56
CA VAL A 97 -33.01 34.76 1.42
C VAL A 97 -31.92 33.82 1.91
N ASP A 98 -31.18 34.22 2.94
CA ASP A 98 -30.17 33.42 3.62
C ASP A 98 -30.79 32.15 4.25
N ASP A 99 -31.92 32.30 4.94
CA ASP A 99 -32.67 31.16 5.49
C ASP A 99 -33.20 30.22 4.41
N ALA A 100 -33.76 30.75 3.32
CA ALA A 100 -34.23 29.93 2.21
C ALA A 100 -33.07 29.15 1.55
N GLY A 101 -31.91 29.80 1.36
CA GLY A 101 -30.70 29.18 0.82
C GLY A 101 -30.19 28.04 1.72
N ARG A 102 -30.11 28.27 3.03
CA ARG A 102 -29.77 27.22 4.01
C ARG A 102 -30.73 26.03 3.96
N ARG A 103 -32.04 26.28 3.93
CA ARG A 103 -33.04 25.20 3.84
C ARG A 103 -32.88 24.38 2.56
N ALA A 104 -32.64 25.03 1.42
CA ALA A 104 -32.40 24.35 0.15
C ALA A 104 -31.13 23.49 0.19
N LEU A 105 -30.06 23.97 0.83
CA LEU A 105 -28.82 23.21 1.02
C LEU A 105 -29.05 21.94 1.86
N CYS A 106 -29.92 21.97 2.88
CA CYS A 106 -30.25 20.78 3.67
C CYS A 106 -30.94 19.67 2.88
N LEU A 107 -31.50 19.96 1.71
CA LEU A 107 -32.09 18.95 0.83
C LEU A 107 -31.05 18.16 0.04
N ARG A 108 -29.79 18.62 -0.02
CA ARG A 108 -28.70 17.90 -0.69
C ARG A 108 -28.11 16.82 0.22
N ALA A 109 -27.89 15.64 -0.35
CA ALA A 109 -27.32 14.48 0.35
C ALA A 109 -26.00 14.77 1.08
N ALA A 110 -25.16 15.64 0.52
CA ALA A 110 -23.89 16.05 1.12
C ALA A 110 -24.05 16.86 2.43
N TYR A 111 -25.15 17.62 2.58
CA TYR A 111 -25.34 18.60 3.66
C TYR A 111 -26.44 18.22 4.65
N GLN A 112 -27.31 17.26 4.32
CA GLN A 112 -28.46 16.87 5.15
C GLN A 112 -28.13 16.43 6.58
N TYR A 113 -26.89 16.03 6.85
CA TYR A 113 -26.42 15.61 8.18
C TYR A 113 -25.50 16.62 8.87
N SER A 114 -25.31 17.79 8.30
CA SER A 114 -24.56 18.85 8.95
C SER A 114 -25.27 19.31 10.23
N ALA A 115 -24.50 19.70 11.25
CA ALA A 115 -25.05 20.09 12.56
C ALA A 115 -26.09 21.21 12.45
N TRP A 116 -25.89 22.13 11.51
CA TRP A 116 -26.81 23.24 11.27
C TRP A 116 -28.11 22.81 10.58
N CYS A 117 -28.11 21.79 9.70
CA CYS A 117 -29.33 21.23 9.13
C CYS A 117 -30.15 20.41 10.14
N VAL A 118 -29.46 19.70 11.03
CA VAL A 118 -30.09 18.98 12.15
C VAL A 118 -30.75 19.99 13.10
N ALA A 119 -30.07 21.09 13.40
CA ALA A 119 -30.64 22.18 14.20
C ALA A 119 -31.83 22.86 13.50
N LEU A 120 -31.76 23.09 12.18
CA LEU A 120 -32.84 23.72 11.41
C LEU A 120 -34.10 22.84 11.28
N SER A 121 -33.92 21.53 11.20
CA SER A 121 -35.02 20.57 11.04
C SER A 121 -35.71 20.20 12.36
N GLY A 122 -35.15 20.63 13.51
CA GLY A 122 -35.64 20.25 14.83
C GLY A 122 -35.59 18.74 15.12
N ALA A 123 -34.99 17.95 14.21
CA ALA A 123 -34.86 16.52 14.35
C ALA A 123 -33.63 16.23 15.19
N ALA A 124 -33.82 15.65 16.38
CA ALA A 124 -32.72 15.05 17.13
C ALA A 124 -31.92 14.11 16.21
N PRO A 125 -30.57 14.09 16.29
CA PRO A 125 -29.74 13.26 15.42
C PRO A 125 -30.22 11.81 15.50
N ARG A 126 -30.79 11.29 14.40
CA ARG A 126 -31.16 9.88 14.31
C ARG A 126 -29.88 9.09 14.24
N ASP A 127 -29.55 8.42 15.35
CA ASP A 127 -28.43 7.51 15.48
C ASP A 127 -28.34 6.59 14.25
N ARG A 128 -27.25 6.75 13.49
CA ARG A 128 -26.90 5.85 12.38
C ARG A 128 -26.59 4.42 12.84
N ALA A 129 -26.62 4.15 14.14
CA ALA A 129 -26.36 2.84 14.74
C ALA A 129 -27.41 1.77 14.37
N SER A 130 -28.61 2.14 13.87
CA SER A 130 -29.63 1.14 13.49
C SER A 130 -29.52 0.60 12.06
N ARG A 131 -28.55 1.06 11.24
CA ARG A 131 -28.36 0.57 9.86
C ARG A 131 -27.36 -0.60 9.75
N GLY A 132 -26.94 -1.17 10.88
CA GLY A 132 -25.91 -2.22 10.94
C GLY A 132 -26.40 -3.67 10.82
N ASP A 133 -27.67 -4.00 11.09
CA ASP A 133 -28.06 -5.40 11.35
C ASP A 133 -29.10 -6.01 10.38
N ALA A 134 -29.35 -5.38 9.23
CA ALA A 134 -30.25 -5.95 8.21
C ALA A 134 -29.51 -6.16 6.88
N GLY A 135 -28.65 -7.18 6.81
CA GLY A 135 -28.11 -7.62 5.51
C GLY A 135 -26.90 -8.55 5.49
N SER A 136 -26.32 -8.96 6.64
CA SER A 136 -25.11 -9.81 6.66
C SER A 136 -25.39 -11.32 6.59
N ASN A 137 -26.49 -11.78 5.97
CA ASN A 137 -26.75 -13.21 5.76
C ASN A 137 -27.44 -13.45 4.41
N ALA A 138 -26.73 -13.27 3.29
CA ALA A 138 -27.10 -13.88 2.02
C ALA A 138 -25.90 -13.89 1.06
N ALA A 139 -25.21 -15.04 1.01
CA ALA A 139 -24.49 -15.62 -0.14
C ALA A 139 -23.13 -16.23 0.26
N VAL A 140 -23.17 -17.36 0.98
CA VAL A 140 -22.19 -18.45 0.84
C VAL A 140 -22.99 -19.74 0.97
N GLU A 141 -23.39 -20.30 -0.18
CA GLU A 141 -23.53 -21.74 -0.44
C GLU A 141 -23.49 -21.97 -1.96
#